data_AF-A0A6M3J354-F1
#
_entry.id   AF-A0A6M3J354-F1
#
_cell.length_a   1.000
_cell.length_b   1.000
_cell.length_c   1.000
_cell.angle_alpha   90.00
_cell.angle_beta   90.00
_cell.angle_gamma   90.00
#
_symmetry.space_group_name_H-M   'P 1'
#
loop_
_entity.id
_entity.type
_entity.pdbx_description
1 polymer ?
#
loop_
_entity_poly.entity_id
_entity_poly.type
_entity_poly.pdbx_seq_one_letter_code
_entity_poly.pdbx_strand_id
1 'polypeptide(L)' 'MKAISLWQPWASAMALGWKKIETRSWGTSYRGPPLILMFVFSWR' A
#
# COMPACT_ATOMS: atom_id res chain seq x y z
N MET A 1 -2.76 -8.82 12.28
CA MET A 1 -2.91 -8.33 10.88
C MET A 1 -2.60 -6.84 10.87
N LYS A 2 -1.66 -6.37 10.04
CA LYS A 2 -1.34 -4.93 9.91
C LYS A 2 -1.73 -4.49 8.50
N ALA A 3 -2.44 -3.37 8.41
CA ALA A 3 -2.83 -2.76 7.14
C ALA A 3 -2.16 -1.40 6.97
N ILE A 4 -1.72 -1.09 5.76
CA ILE A 4 -1.18 0.22 5.38
C ILE A 4 -2.09 0.82 4.30
N SER A 5 -2.40 2.10 4.45
CA SER A 5 -3.10 2.86 3.42
C SER A 5 -2.15 3.23 2.28
N LEU A 6 -2.64 3.06 1.06
CA LEU A 6 -1.95 3.40 -0.17
C LEU A 6 -2.86 4.23 -1.06
N TRP A 7 -2.26 5.21 -1.73
CA TRP A 7 -2.93 5.99 -2.75
C TRP A 7 -3.01 5.21 -4.06
N GLN A 8 -4.11 5.40 -4.79
CA GLN A 8 -4.17 5.03 -6.20
C GLN A 8 -3.16 5.86 -7.01
N PRO A 9 -2.53 5.29 -8.05
CA PRO A 9 -2.72 3.94 -8.60
C PRO A 9 -1.88 2.84 -7.93
N TRP A 10 -1.03 3.21 -6.96
CA TRP A 10 -0.03 2.31 -6.37
C TRP A 10 -0.64 1.19 -5.54
N ALA A 11 -1.79 1.44 -4.89
CA ALA A 11 -2.57 0.40 -4.22
C ALA A 11 -2.97 -0.72 -5.21
N SER A 12 -3.50 -0.35 -6.38
CA SER A 12 -3.85 -1.30 -7.43
C SER A 12 -2.62 -1.99 -8.02
N ALA A 13 -1.54 -1.25 -8.28
CA ALA A 13 -0.30 -1.82 -8.77
C ALA A 13 0.29 -2.87 -7.80
N MET A 14 0.15 -2.66 -6.49
CA MET A 14 0.54 -3.64 -5.48
C MET A 14 -0.40 -4.83 -5.40
N ALA A 15 -1.72 -4.60 -5.45
CA ALA A 15 -2.73 -5.67 -5.45
C ALA A 15 -2.60 -6.59 -6.69
N LEU A 16 -2.25 -6.02 -7.84
CA LEU A 16 -1.96 -6.75 -9.09
C LEU A 16 -0.55 -7.37 -9.12
N GLY A 17 0.29 -7.12 -8.10
CA GLY A 17 1.65 -7.64 -8.03
C GLY A 17 2.67 -6.95 -8.95
N TRP A 18 2.29 -5.86 -9.61
CA TRP A 18 3.16 -5.06 -10.47
C TRP A 18 4.20 -4.28 -9.66
N LYS A 19 3.83 -3.84 -8.46
CA LYS A 19 4.74 -3.16 -7.52
C LYS A 19 4.87 -4.01 -6.26
N LYS A 20 6.09 -4.47 -5.96
CA LYS A 20 6.37 -5.37 -4.82
C LYS A 20 6.91 -4.65 -3.58
N ILE A 21 7.47 -3.45 -3.77
CA ILE A 21 8.15 -2.70 -2.70
C ILE A 21 7.47 -1.34 -2.53
N GLU A 22 7.00 -1.06 -1.32
CA GLU A 22 6.50 0.27 -0.94
C GLU A 22 7.65 1.07 -0.34
N THR A 23 7.97 2.20 -0.94
CA THR A 23 8.94 3.14 -0.38
C THR A 23 8.23 4.09 0.57
N ARG A 24 8.79 4.28 1.77
CA ARG A 24 8.33 5.23 2.78
C ARG A 24 9.56 5.94 3.36
N SER A 25 9.37 7.17 3.81
CA SER A 25 10.44 7.97 4.44
C SER A 25 10.85 7.45 5.82
N TRP A 26 10.03 6.60 6.44
CA TRP A 26 10.29 5.96 7.72
C TRP A 26 10.31 4.44 7.56
N GLY A 27 11.22 3.78 8.25
CA GLY A 27 11.39 2.34 8.16
C GLY A 27 10.31 1.58 8.94
N THR A 28 9.65 0.63 8.29
CA THR A 28 8.77 -0.33 8.97
C THR A 28 9.51 -1.65 9.16
N SER A 29 9.56 -2.19 10.38
CA SER A 29 10.15 -3.51 10.67
C SER A 29 9.23 -4.70 10.34
N TYR A 30 8.12 -4.46 9.63
CA TYR A 30 7.14 -5.49 9.33
C TYR A 30 7.66 -6.45 8.24
N ARG A 31 7.65 -7.75 8.55
CA ARG A 31 8.02 -8.84 7.63
C ARG A 31 6.83 -9.79 7.52
N GLY A 32 6.05 -9.63 6.45
CA GLY A 32 4.84 -10.39 6.16
C GLY A 32 4.05 -9.70 5.03
N PRO A 33 2.98 -10.32 4.49
CA PRO A 33 2.16 -9.68 3.46
C PRO A 33 1.42 -8.47 4.04
N PRO A 34 1.71 -7.23 3.64
CA PRO A 34 0.93 -6.09 4.11
C PRO A 34 -0.48 -6.18 3.55
N LEU A 35 -1.50 -6.05 4.39
CA LEU A 35 -2.84 -5.75 3.88
C LEU A 35 -2.84 -4.32 3.37
N ILE A 36 -3.16 -4.13 2.09
CA ILE A 36 -3.24 -2.82 1.48
C ILE A 36 -4.66 -2.31 1.68
N LEU A 37 -4.81 -1.24 2.47
CA LEU A 37 -6.09 -0.55 2.59
C LEU A 37 -6.20 0.45 1.44
N MET A 38 -7.17 0.21 0.56
CA MET A 38 -7.45 1.02 -0.61
C MET A 38 -8.17 2.30 -0.18
N PHE A 39 -7.50 3.46 -0.19
CA PHE A 39 -8.22 4.74 -0.05
C PHE A 39 -8.50 5.34 -1.42
N VAL A 40 -9.78 5.45 -1.75
CA VAL A 40 -10.30 6.36 -2.78
C VAL A 40 -10.68 7.63 -2.05
N PHE A 41 -9.76 8.58 -1.90
CA PHE A 41 -10.18 9.96 -1.69
C PHE A 41 -10.40 10.55 -3.08
N SER A 42 -11.59 10.30 -3.62
CA SER A 42 -12.17 11.20 -4.60
C SER A 42 -12.48 12.48 -3.82
N TRP A 43 -11.65 13.52 -3.97
CA TRP A 43 -12.08 14.88 -3.62
C TRP A 43 -12.98 15.34 -4.76
N ARG A 44 -14.21 14.80 -4.78
CA ARG A 44 -15.39 15.39 -5.39
C ARG A 44 -16.60 15.07 -4.54
#